data_AF-A0A2T9Z7D0-F1
#
_entry.id   AF-A0A2T9Z7D0-F1
#
_cell.length_a   1.000
_cell.length_b   1.000
_cell.length_c   1.000
_cell.angle_alpha   90.00
_cell.angle_beta   90.00
_cell.angle_gamma   90.00
#
_symmetry.space_group_name_H-M   'P 1'
#
loop_
_entity.id
_entity.type
_entity.pdbx_description
1 polymer ?
#
loop_
_entity_poly.entity_id
_entity_poly.type
_entity_poly.pdbx_seq_one_letter_code
_entity_poly.pdbx_strand_id
1 'polypeptide(L)'
;MEVETDQKIPIVGQKSPKSLRLQKLQTTLDRSLGLVGEDFSFDMMKKTFPELSAELGDRFRDFYNQLYSLLINTTQDDFSSILIEYDMEKKCAELDKLVFEAKQRVLNNEEKIQNLSPELEFTSIVYPSIQKTNEKLKQQIEEQDQKNELLLREFENKKAELEKKIKYLSTVHGSSNKSNT
;
A
#
# COMPACT_ATOMS: atom_id res chain seq x y z
N MET A 1 35.96 7.32 -5.01
CA MET A 1 35.07 7.54 -3.86
C MET A 1 33.69 7.11 -4.31
N GLU A 2 33.46 5.81 -4.15
CA GLU A 2 32.16 5.19 -4.35
C GLU A 2 31.31 5.56 -3.14
N VAL A 3 30.13 6.13 -3.37
CA VAL A 3 29.12 6.31 -2.34
C VAL A 3 27.96 5.42 -2.75
N GLU A 4 28.04 4.16 -2.32
CA GLU A 4 26.89 3.27 -2.22
C GLU A 4 25.89 3.91 -1.25
N THR A 5 24.77 4.39 -1.76
CA THR A 5 23.57 4.57 -0.94
C THR A 5 22.64 3.43 -1.24
N ASP A 6 22.68 2.43 -0.35
CA ASP A 6 21.70 1.35 -0.20
C ASP A 6 20.28 1.91 -0.21
N GLN A 7 19.62 1.84 -1.37
CA GLN A 7 18.16 1.89 -1.43
C GLN A 7 17.63 0.54 -0.95
N LYS A 8 17.42 0.44 0.37
CA LYS A 8 16.61 -0.63 0.97
C LYS A 8 15.19 -0.56 0.40
N ILE A 9 14.92 -1.50 -0.50
CA ILE A 9 13.58 -1.89 -0.95
C ILE A 9 12.74 -2.23 0.30
N PRO A 10 11.53 -1.67 0.49
CA PRO A 10 10.69 -2.07 1.61
C PRO A 10 10.19 -3.49 1.38
N ILE A 11 10.65 -4.39 2.25
CA ILE A 11 10.25 -5.77 2.35
C ILE A 11 8.77 -5.85 2.74
N VAL A 12 8.04 -6.69 2.02
CA VAL A 12 6.67 -7.15 2.28
C VAL A 12 6.48 -7.44 3.78
N GLY A 13 5.55 -6.74 4.43
CA GLY A 13 5.13 -7.03 5.82
C GLY A 13 5.29 -5.91 6.86
N GLN A 14 5.60 -4.67 6.48
CA GLN A 14 5.54 -3.56 7.44
C GLN A 14 4.08 -3.27 7.81
N LYS A 15 3.64 -3.71 9.00
CA LYS A 15 2.52 -3.08 9.70
C LYS A 15 2.83 -1.59 9.76
N SER A 16 2.14 -0.81 8.94
CA SER A 16 2.20 0.63 8.98
C SER A 16 2.01 1.07 10.44
N PRO A 17 2.76 2.07 10.93
CA PRO A 17 2.58 2.56 12.29
C PRO A 17 1.09 2.87 12.47
N LYS A 18 0.44 2.23 13.45
CA LYS A 18 -0.99 2.43 13.73
C LYS A 18 -1.26 3.93 13.77
N SER A 19 -2.21 4.38 12.96
CA SER A 19 -2.61 5.79 12.92
C SER A 19 -2.87 6.32 14.34
N LEU A 20 -2.35 7.51 14.64
CA LEU A 20 -2.55 8.14 15.96
C LEU A 20 -4.05 8.37 16.21
N ARG A 21 -4.81 8.67 15.15
CA ARG A 21 -6.26 8.82 15.22
C ARG A 21 -6.96 7.50 15.50
N LEU A 22 -6.55 6.42 14.84
CA LEU A 22 -7.10 5.09 15.12
C LEU A 22 -6.86 4.69 16.57
N GLN A 23 -5.64 4.92 17.08
CA GLN A 23 -5.33 4.67 18.49
C GLN A 23 -6.21 5.49 19.43
N LYS A 24 -6.37 6.79 19.17
CA LYS A 24 -7.25 7.65 19.98
C LYS A 24 -8.71 7.21 19.94
N LEU A 25 -9.18 6.75 18.78
CA LEU A 25 -10.53 6.21 18.63
C LEU A 25 -10.70 4.95 19.50
N GLN A 26 -9.76 4.01 19.41
CA GLN A 26 -9.75 2.80 20.24
C GLN A 26 -9.71 3.13 21.74
N THR A 27 -8.80 4.00 22.16
CA THR A 27 -8.72 4.43 23.57
C THR A 27 -10.00 5.11 24.05
N THR A 28 -10.67 5.87 23.19
CA THR A 28 -11.94 6.53 23.54
C THR A 28 -13.05 5.51 23.70
N LEU A 29 -13.13 4.53 22.80
CA LEU A 29 -14.10 3.42 22.89
C LEU A 29 -13.88 2.59 24.15
N ASP A 30 -12.63 2.19 24.42
CA ASP A 30 -12.28 1.44 25.62
C ASP A 30 -12.65 2.20 26.90
N ARG A 31 -12.40 3.51 26.91
CA ARG A 31 -12.78 4.38 28.04
C ARG A 31 -14.29 4.46 28.19
N SER A 32 -15.04 4.66 27.11
CA SER A 32 -16.50 4.71 27.15
C SER A 32 -17.10 3.39 27.63
N LEU A 33 -16.58 2.26 27.17
CA LEU A 33 -17.00 0.93 27.61
C LEU A 33 -16.69 0.72 29.10
N GLY A 34 -15.52 1.19 29.56
CA GLY A 34 -15.14 1.18 30.98
C GLY A 34 -16.12 1.96 31.86
N LEU A 35 -16.52 3.17 31.43
CA LEU A 35 -17.51 3.98 32.16
C LEU A 35 -18.88 3.27 32.24
N VAL A 36 -19.32 2.64 31.16
CA VAL A 36 -20.55 1.82 31.17
C VAL A 36 -20.41 0.65 32.14
N GLY A 37 -19.23 0.04 32.22
CA GLY A 37 -18.95 -1.03 33.17
C GLY A 37 -18.99 -0.58 34.64
N GLU A 38 -18.54 0.65 34.92
CA GLU A 38 -18.63 1.26 36.26
C GLU A 38 -20.09 1.54 36.67
N ASP A 39 -20.88 2.10 35.75
CA ASP A 39 -22.31 2.36 35.98
C ASP A 39 -23.11 1.05 36.10
N PHE A 40 -22.76 0.03 35.31
CA PHE A 40 -23.32 -1.31 35.37
C PHE A 40 -22.59 -2.20 36.39
N SER A 41 -22.45 -1.71 37.62
CA SER A 41 -21.81 -2.45 38.71
C SER A 41 -22.72 -3.50 39.34
N PHE A 42 -22.11 -4.54 39.93
CA PHE A 42 -22.84 -5.56 40.67
C PHE A 42 -23.70 -4.96 41.79
N ASP A 43 -23.19 -3.95 42.50
CA ASP A 43 -23.90 -3.29 43.59
C ASP A 43 -25.14 -2.55 43.11
N MET A 44 -25.09 -1.90 41.94
CA MET A 44 -26.27 -1.28 41.34
C MET A 44 -27.29 -2.32 40.87
N MET A 45 -26.83 -3.43 40.31
CA MET A 45 -27.71 -4.53 39.90
C MET A 45 -28.40 -5.18 41.11
N LYS A 46 -27.66 -5.38 42.20
CA LYS A 46 -28.18 -5.88 43.48
C LYS A 46 -29.20 -4.91 44.10
N LYS A 47 -28.92 -3.60 44.05
CA LYS A 47 -29.84 -2.57 44.55
C LYS A 47 -31.14 -2.50 43.75
N THR A 48 -31.06 -2.75 42.45
CA THR A 48 -32.22 -2.72 41.54
C THR A 48 -33.06 -4.00 41.64
N PHE A 49 -32.44 -5.14 41.95
CA PHE A 49 -33.10 -6.44 42.11
C PHE A 49 -32.80 -7.08 43.48
N PRO A 50 -33.24 -6.46 44.59
CA PRO A 50 -32.86 -6.89 45.93
C PRO A 50 -33.41 -8.28 46.29
N GLU A 51 -34.67 -8.56 45.96
CA GLU A 51 -35.32 -9.85 46.24
C GLU A 51 -34.65 -11.01 45.48
N LEU A 52 -34.40 -10.81 44.19
CA LEU A 52 -33.74 -11.78 43.32
C LEU A 52 -32.29 -12.05 43.78
N SER A 53 -31.58 -11.01 44.21
CA SER A 53 -30.21 -11.16 44.73
C SER A 53 -30.15 -11.93 46.05
N ALA A 54 -31.17 -11.80 46.89
CA ALA A 54 -31.27 -12.51 48.16
C ALA A 54 -31.64 -13.99 47.96
N GLU A 55 -32.45 -14.30 46.95
CA GLU A 55 -32.90 -15.65 46.65
C GLU A 55 -31.84 -16.47 45.90
N LEU A 56 -31.11 -15.87 44.95
CA LEU A 56 -30.09 -16.56 44.16
C LEU A 56 -28.67 -16.52 44.74
N GLY A 57 -28.37 -15.57 45.65
CA GLY A 57 -27.08 -15.47 46.31
C GLY A 57 -25.90 -15.48 45.34
N ASP A 58 -25.01 -16.48 45.45
CA ASP A 58 -23.81 -16.61 44.60
C ASP A 58 -24.14 -16.81 43.11
N ARG A 59 -25.28 -17.44 42.77
CA ARG A 59 -25.70 -17.61 41.37
C ARG A 59 -26.02 -16.28 40.69
N PHE A 60 -26.49 -15.30 41.46
CA PHE A 60 -26.74 -13.96 40.95
C PHE A 60 -25.44 -13.25 40.56
N ARG A 61 -24.36 -13.51 41.32
CA ARG A 61 -23.02 -13.00 40.99
C ARG A 61 -22.44 -13.66 39.76
N ASP A 62 -22.61 -14.97 39.61
CA ASP A 62 -22.19 -15.69 38.41
C ASP A 62 -22.94 -15.20 37.17
N PHE A 63 -24.26 -14.99 37.30
CA PHE A 63 -25.07 -14.41 36.23
C PHE A 63 -24.59 -13.01 35.85
N TYR A 64 -24.33 -12.13 36.83
CA TYR A 64 -23.76 -10.81 36.58
C TYR A 64 -22.42 -10.89 35.84
N ASN A 65 -21.50 -11.73 36.30
CA ASN A 65 -20.18 -11.87 35.66
C ASN A 65 -20.30 -12.36 34.21
N GLN A 66 -21.24 -13.27 33.93
CA GLN A 66 -21.52 -13.75 32.57
C GLN A 66 -22.11 -12.63 31.71
N LEU A 67 -23.09 -11.89 32.23
CA LEU A 67 -23.73 -10.79 31.52
C LEU A 67 -22.75 -9.65 31.23
N TYR A 68 -21.92 -9.30 32.21
CA TYR A 68 -20.88 -8.30 32.08
C TYR A 68 -19.84 -8.72 31.03
N SER A 69 -19.34 -9.96 31.12
CA SER A 69 -18.36 -10.48 30.16
C SER A 69 -18.95 -10.53 28.75
N LEU A 70 -20.20 -10.96 28.60
CA LEU A 70 -20.91 -10.97 27.32
C LEU A 70 -21.01 -9.56 26.75
N LEU A 71 -21.48 -8.60 27.55
CA LEU A 71 -21.61 -7.21 27.12
C LEU A 71 -20.27 -6.65 26.63
N ILE A 72 -19.21 -6.79 27.42
CA ILE A 72 -17.88 -6.26 27.06
C ILE A 72 -17.34 -6.93 25.80
N ASN A 73 -17.33 -8.26 25.76
CA ASN A 73 -16.75 -9.01 24.64
C ASN A 73 -17.53 -8.79 23.35
N THR A 74 -18.86 -8.91 23.38
CA THR A 74 -19.70 -8.70 22.19
C THR A 74 -19.57 -7.28 21.66
N THR A 75 -19.57 -6.29 22.55
CA THR A 75 -19.42 -4.89 22.13
C THR A 75 -18.03 -4.62 21.53
N GLN A 76 -16.96 -5.20 22.10
CA GLN A 76 -15.61 -5.10 21.54
C GLN A 76 -15.49 -5.78 20.17
N ASP A 77 -16.11 -6.94 20.00
CA ASP A 77 -16.15 -7.68 18.74
C ASP A 77 -16.93 -6.92 17.67
N ASP A 78 -18.08 -6.33 18.03
CA ASP A 78 -18.89 -5.50 17.13
C ASP A 78 -18.12 -4.26 16.69
N PHE A 79 -17.47 -3.55 17.62
CA PHE A 79 -16.63 -2.40 17.26
C PHE A 79 -15.46 -2.80 16.36
N SER A 80 -14.80 -3.91 16.67
CA SER A 80 -13.70 -4.41 15.84
C SER A 80 -14.19 -4.76 14.42
N SER A 81 -15.37 -5.37 14.32
CA SER A 81 -16.00 -5.70 13.05
C SER A 81 -16.32 -4.46 12.23
N ILE A 82 -16.90 -3.43 12.86
CA ILE A 82 -17.17 -2.13 12.20
C ILE A 82 -15.87 -1.46 11.74
N LEU A 83 -14.81 -1.46 12.56
CA LEU A 83 -13.53 -0.86 12.16
C LEU A 83 -12.94 -1.53 10.91
N ILE A 84 -13.11 -2.85 10.79
CA ILE A 84 -12.66 -3.64 9.63
C ILE A 84 -13.58 -3.40 8.43
N GLU A 85 -14.90 -3.49 8.60
CA GLU A 85 -15.90 -3.34 7.53
C GLU A 85 -15.75 -2.00 6.81
N TYR A 86 -15.51 -0.93 7.56
CA TYR A 86 -15.39 0.42 7.02
C TYR A 86 -13.96 0.82 6.65
N ASP A 87 -12.99 -0.11 6.74
CA ASP A 87 -11.56 0.11 6.48
C ASP A 87 -11.02 1.35 7.21
N MET A 88 -11.37 1.46 8.49
CA MET A 88 -11.10 2.66 9.29
C MET A 88 -9.61 2.88 9.54
N GLU A 89 -8.82 1.81 9.56
CA GLU A 89 -7.36 1.90 9.69
C GLU A 89 -6.75 2.67 8.51
N LYS A 90 -7.12 2.31 7.28
CA LYS A 90 -6.66 2.99 6.08
C LYS A 90 -7.11 4.45 6.05
N LYS A 91 -8.40 4.73 6.30
CA LYS A 91 -8.93 6.10 6.28
C LYS A 91 -8.27 7.00 7.32
N CYS A 92 -8.03 6.49 8.53
CA CYS A 92 -7.34 7.25 9.57
C CYS A 92 -5.87 7.52 9.21
N ALA A 93 -5.18 6.54 8.61
CA ALA A 93 -3.80 6.70 8.13
C ALA A 93 -3.71 7.72 6.98
N GLU A 94 -4.63 7.67 6.01
CA GLU A 94 -4.72 8.63 4.91
C GLU A 94 -4.99 10.04 5.43
N LEU A 95 -5.87 10.19 6.41
CA LEU A 95 -6.14 11.47 7.03
C LEU A 95 -4.95 12.00 7.85
N ASP A 96 -4.20 11.13 8.53
CA ASP A 96 -2.94 11.49 9.21
C ASP A 96 -1.92 12.02 8.21
N LYS A 97 -1.79 11.35 7.06
CA LYS A 97 -0.94 11.79 5.95
C LYS A 97 -1.38 13.15 5.41
N LEU A 98 -2.66 13.33 5.11
CA LEU A 98 -3.20 14.60 4.59
C LEU A 98 -2.97 15.77 5.56
N VAL A 99 -3.16 15.54 6.86
CA VAL A 99 -2.92 16.58 7.87
C VAL A 99 -1.43 16.86 8.04
N PHE A 100 -0.58 15.85 7.96
CA PHE A 100 0.86 16.04 7.98
C PHE A 100 1.32 16.88 6.78
N GLU A 101 0.89 16.51 5.56
CA GLU A 101 1.17 17.26 4.34
C GLU A 101 0.66 18.70 4.44
N ALA A 102 -0.58 18.91 4.88
CA ALA A 102 -1.13 20.25 5.06
C ALA A 102 -0.32 21.11 6.04
N LYS A 103 0.17 20.53 7.14
CA LYS A 103 1.07 21.23 8.08
C LYS A 103 2.40 21.60 7.42
N GLN A 104 2.96 20.71 6.60
CA GLN A 104 4.19 21.00 5.86
C GLN A 104 4.00 22.14 4.86
N ARG A 105 2.87 22.17 4.13
CA ARG A 105 2.55 23.27 3.20
C ARG A 105 2.48 24.61 3.91
N VAL A 106 1.87 24.66 5.10
CA VAL A 106 1.83 25.86 5.94
C VAL A 106 3.25 26.29 6.38
N LEU A 107 4.11 25.35 6.78
CA LEU A 107 5.50 25.64 7.13
C LEU A 107 6.31 26.18 5.95
N ASN A 108 6.03 25.69 4.75
CA ASN A 108 6.66 26.12 3.51
C ASN A 108 6.09 27.43 2.94
N ASN A 109 5.14 28.07 3.63
CA ASN A 109 4.39 29.24 3.14
C ASN A 109 3.70 29.02 1.78
N GLU A 110 3.25 27.79 1.51
CA GLU A 110 2.49 27.51 0.29
C GLU A 110 1.06 28.08 0.43
N GLU A 111 0.63 28.86 -0.57
CA GLU A 111 -0.71 29.46 -0.57
C GLU A 111 -1.80 28.39 -0.64
N LYS A 112 -2.82 28.56 0.21
CA LYS A 112 -4.00 27.71 0.19
C LYS A 112 -4.82 28.05 -1.06
N ILE A 113 -4.89 27.12 -2.02
CA ILE A 113 -5.71 27.29 -3.22
C ILE A 113 -7.19 27.29 -2.78
N GLN A 114 -7.78 28.49 -2.65
CA GLN A 114 -9.15 28.66 -2.15
C GLN A 114 -10.21 28.34 -3.21
N ASN A 115 -9.86 28.38 -4.49
CA ASN A 115 -10.75 28.11 -5.61
C ASN A 115 -10.05 27.20 -6.61
N LEU A 116 -10.25 25.88 -6.50
CA LEU A 116 -9.87 24.97 -7.57
C LEU A 116 -10.82 25.19 -8.75
N SER A 117 -10.27 25.59 -9.90
CA SER A 117 -11.01 25.49 -11.17
C SER A 117 -11.29 24.02 -11.46
N PRO A 118 -12.47 23.65 -12.02
CA PRO A 118 -12.74 22.29 -12.50
C PRO A 118 -11.66 21.75 -13.44
N GLU A 119 -11.00 22.63 -14.20
CA GLU A 119 -9.88 22.29 -15.07
C GLU A 119 -8.63 21.86 -14.29
N LEU A 120 -8.37 22.49 -13.14
CA LEU A 120 -7.26 22.13 -12.23
C LEU A 120 -7.52 20.79 -11.54
N GLU A 121 -8.76 20.50 -11.19
CA GLU A 121 -9.16 19.20 -10.65
C GLU A 121 -9.00 18.09 -11.70
N PHE A 122 -9.51 18.32 -12.91
CA PHE A 122 -9.37 17.38 -14.03
C PHE A 122 -7.89 17.13 -14.38
N THR A 123 -7.09 18.19 -14.51
CA THR A 123 -5.65 18.06 -14.80
C THR A 123 -4.90 17.37 -13.67
N SER A 124 -5.25 17.60 -12.39
CA SER A 124 -4.61 16.91 -11.26
C SER A 124 -4.85 15.39 -11.26
N ILE A 125 -5.98 14.93 -11.80
CA ILE A 125 -6.32 13.51 -11.92
C ILE A 125 -5.66 12.90 -13.16
N VAL A 126 -5.69 13.63 -14.28
CA VAL A 126 -5.23 13.13 -15.57
C VAL A 126 -3.70 13.16 -15.69
N TYR A 127 -3.04 14.16 -15.11
CA TYR A 127 -1.61 14.36 -15.23
C TYR A 127 -0.77 13.20 -14.66
N PRO A 128 -1.05 12.64 -13.46
CA PRO A 128 -0.35 11.45 -12.96
C PRO A 128 -0.50 10.23 -13.88
N SER A 129 -1.69 10.06 -14.49
CA SER A 129 -1.94 8.96 -15.44
C SER A 129 -1.12 9.13 -16.72
N ILE A 130 -1.06 10.36 -17.26
CA ILE A 130 -0.22 10.72 -18.40
C ILE A 130 1.26 10.52 -18.07
N GLN A 131 1.70 10.93 -16.88
CA GLN A 131 3.08 10.77 -16.43
C GLN A 131 3.48 9.30 -16.38
N LYS A 132 2.66 8.45 -15.74
CA LYS A 132 2.90 7.00 -15.67
C LYS A 132 2.94 6.35 -17.06
N THR A 133 2.07 6.81 -17.96
CA THR A 133 2.04 6.32 -19.35
C THR A 133 3.30 6.73 -20.11
N ASN A 134 3.76 7.97 -19.93
CA ASN A 134 5.00 8.46 -20.52
C ASN A 134 6.24 7.71 -20.01
N GLU A 135 6.31 7.44 -18.70
CA GLU A 135 7.41 6.65 -18.11
C GLU A 135 7.44 5.24 -18.70
N LYS A 136 6.27 4.59 -18.85
CA LYS A 136 6.16 3.29 -19.50
C LYS A 136 6.57 3.31 -20.97
N LEU A 137 6.15 4.32 -21.72
CA LEU A 137 6.52 4.49 -23.13
C LEU A 137 8.03 4.70 -23.29
N LYS A 138 8.65 5.49 -22.41
CA LYS A 138 10.10 5.69 -22.41
C LYS A 138 10.85 4.38 -22.18
N GLN A 139 10.41 3.57 -21.21
CA GLN A 139 10.99 2.24 -20.97
C GLN A 139 10.85 1.34 -22.21
N GLN A 140 9.69 1.34 -22.86
CA GLN A 140 9.48 0.54 -24.06
C GLN A 140 10.35 0.97 -25.24
N ILE A 141 10.55 2.28 -25.43
CA ILE A 141 11.45 2.82 -26.45
C ILE A 141 12.88 2.36 -26.16
N GLU A 142 13.34 2.51 -24.92
CA GLU A 142 14.70 2.11 -24.52
C GLU A 142 14.93 0.60 -24.71
N GLU A 143 13.97 -0.24 -24.32
CA GLU A 143 14.02 -1.68 -24.57
C GLU A 143 14.08 -2.02 -26.07
N GLN A 144 13.35 -1.26 -26.90
CA GLN A 144 13.30 -1.50 -28.33
C GLN A 144 14.58 -1.02 -29.03
N ASP A 145 15.14 0.11 -28.61
CA ASP A 145 16.43 0.60 -29.10
C ASP A 145 17.56 -0.37 -28.75
N GLN A 146 17.58 -0.92 -27.54
CA GLN A 146 18.53 -1.98 -27.16
C GLN A 146 18.40 -3.23 -28.04
N LYS A 147 17.16 -3.68 -28.31
CA LYS A 147 16.92 -4.82 -29.21
C LYS A 147 17.36 -4.53 -30.64
N ASN A 148 17.08 -3.32 -31.15
CA ASN A 148 17.49 -2.89 -32.47
C ASN A 148 19.02 -2.86 -32.61
N GLU A 149 19.73 -2.32 -31.62
CA GLU A 149 21.19 -2.32 -31.61
C GLU A 149 21.77 -3.74 -31.63
N LEU A 150 21.21 -4.66 -30.84
CA LEU A 150 21.63 -6.06 -30.84
C LEU A 150 21.39 -6.73 -32.20
N LEU A 151 20.20 -6.55 -32.78
CA LEU A 151 19.86 -7.09 -34.09
C LEU A 151 20.74 -6.53 -35.21
N LEU A 152 21.06 -5.24 -35.17
CA LEU A 152 22.00 -4.60 -36.10
C LEU A 152 23.39 -5.25 -36.01
N ARG A 153 23.92 -5.46 -34.80
CA ARG A 153 25.21 -6.14 -34.60
C ARG A 153 25.17 -7.58 -35.11
N GLU A 154 24.10 -8.33 -34.84
CA GLU A 154 23.95 -9.69 -35.37
C GLU A 154 23.90 -9.71 -36.90
N PHE A 155 23.19 -8.75 -37.49
CA PHE A 155 23.09 -8.62 -38.94
C PHE A 155 24.45 -8.32 -39.58
N GLU A 156 25.20 -7.37 -39.02
CA GLU A 156 26.55 -7.04 -39.49
C GLU A 156 27.51 -8.24 -39.38
N ASN A 157 27.45 -8.98 -38.27
CA ASN A 157 28.25 -10.19 -38.08
C ASN A 157 27.92 -11.26 -39.14
N LYS A 158 26.62 -11.54 -39.37
CA LYS A 158 26.19 -12.49 -40.39
C LYS A 158 26.56 -12.05 -41.81
N LYS A 159 26.46 -10.75 -42.09
CA LYS A 159 26.89 -10.17 -43.37
C LYS A 159 28.39 -10.39 -43.60
N ALA A 160 29.22 -10.11 -42.58
CA ALA A 160 30.65 -10.33 -42.66
C ALA A 160 31.02 -11.82 -42.84
N GLU A 161 30.31 -12.74 -42.19
CA GLU A 161 30.48 -14.18 -42.41
C GLU A 161 30.10 -14.61 -43.84
N LEU A 162 29.00 -14.09 -44.37
CA LEU A 162 28.57 -14.33 -45.75
C LEU A 162 29.61 -13.82 -46.75
N GLU A 163 30.11 -12.61 -46.57
CA GLU A 163 31.16 -12.04 -47.41
C GLU A 163 32.44 -12.90 -47.38
N LYS A 164 32.86 -13.38 -46.21
CA LYS A 164 33.98 -14.32 -46.07
C LYS A 164 33.72 -15.64 -46.81
N LYS A 165 32.53 -16.22 -46.68
CA LYS A 165 32.15 -17.46 -47.38
C LYS A 165 32.11 -17.28 -48.90
N ILE A 166 31.55 -16.18 -49.39
CA ILE A 166 31.52 -15.85 -50.82
C ILE A 166 32.96 -15.72 -51.34
N LYS A 167 33.82 -14.99 -50.62
CA LYS A 167 35.23 -14.84 -51.00
C LYS A 167 35.94 -16.20 -51.05
N TYR A 168 35.76 -17.05 -50.04
CA TYR A 168 36.31 -18.41 -50.02
C TYR A 168 35.84 -19.25 -51.23
N LEU A 169 34.53 -19.27 -51.51
CA LEU A 169 33.98 -20.01 -52.65
C LEU A 169 34.52 -19.49 -53.99
N SER A 170 34.66 -18.16 -54.14
CA SER A 170 35.25 -17.56 -55.34
C SER A 170 36.70 -17.97 -55.54
N THR A 171 37.50 -18.08 -54.47
CA THR A 171 38.88 -18.56 -54.55
C THR A 171 38.98 -20.05 -54.86
N VAL A 172 38.09 -20.88 -54.30
CA VAL A 172 38.07 -22.34 -54.56
C VAL A 172 37.65 -22.62 -56.00
N HIS A 173 36.59 -21.99 -56.50
CA HIS A 173 36.19 -22.14 -57.90
C HIS A 173 37.20 -21.55 -58.88
N GLY A 174 37.83 -20.41 -58.57
CA GLY A 174 38.90 -19.83 -59.36
C GLY A 174 40.17 -20.69 -59.42
N SER A 175 40.43 -21.50 -58.39
CA SER A 175 41.55 -22.45 -58.35
C SER A 175 41.22 -23.76 -59.06
N SER A 176 39.99 -24.26 -58.95
CA SER A 176 39.53 -25.48 -59.61
C SER A 176 39.48 -25.35 -61.14
N ASN A 177 39.20 -24.14 -61.66
CA ASN A 177 39.30 -23.85 -63.10
C ASN A 177 40.74 -23.74 -63.63
N LYS A 178 41.75 -23.54 -62.78
CA LYS A 178 43.17 -23.49 -63.19
C LYS A 178 43.85 -24.86 -63.17
N SER A 179 43.22 -25.89 -62.62
CA SER A 179 43.75 -27.26 -62.56
C SER A 179 43.18 -28.19 -63.65
N ASN A 180 42.26 -27.69 -64.50
CA ASN A 180 41.64 -28.45 -65.61
C ASN A 180 42.06 -27.96 -67.01
N THR A 181 43.17 -27.22 -67.10
CA THR A 181 43.87 -26.85 -68.35
C THR A 181 45.33 -27.24 -68.22
#